data_AF-A0A4Q5Z831-F1
#
_entry.id   AF-A0A4Q5Z831-F1
#
_cell.length_a   1.000
_cell.length_b   1.000
_cell.length_c   1.000
_cell.angle_alpha   90.00
_cell.angle_beta   90.00
_cell.angle_gamma   90.00
#
_symmetry.space_group_name_H-M   'P 1'
#
loop_
_entity.id
_entity.type
_entity.pdbx_description
1 polymer ?
#
loop_
_entity_poly.entity_id
_entity_poly.type
_entity_poly.pdbx_seq_one_letter_code
_entity_poly.pdbx_strand_id
1 'polypeptide(L)' 'WLQQCGVQLSDDGLKKPLYNPETMETNVQGLFLAGVVCGGLETHKWFIENSRVHADLIIAAISSHHSD' A
#
# COMPACT_ATOMS: atom_id res chain seq x y z
N TRP A 1 -1.57 8.01 -11.92
CA TRP A 1 -2.82 7.36 -11.49
C TRP A 1 -3.02 7.48 -9.97
N LEU A 2 -2.15 6.94 -9.11
CA LEU A 2 -2.31 7.00 -7.64
C LEU A 2 -2.63 8.40 -7.07
N GLN A 3 -1.95 9.44 -7.55
CA GLN A 3 -2.22 10.82 -7.16
C GLN A 3 -3.64 11.29 -7.53
N GLN A 4 -4.23 10.76 -8.61
CA GLN A 4 -5.61 11.05 -9.01
C GLN A 4 -6.62 10.40 -8.04
N CYS A 5 -6.23 9.32 -7.37
CA CYS A 5 -7.00 8.70 -6.28
C CYS A 5 -6.79 9.40 -4.93
N GLY A 6 -5.96 10.46 -4.86
CA GLY A 6 -5.65 11.17 -3.61
C GLY A 6 -4.50 10.57 -2.80
N VAL A 7 -3.81 9.54 -3.32
CA VAL A 7 -2.66 8.94 -2.65
C VAL A 7 -1.46 9.88 -2.71
N GLN A 8 -0.91 10.20 -1.55
CA GLN A 8 0.31 10.99 -1.44
C GLN A 8 1.52 10.14 -1.85
N LEU A 9 2.45 10.75 -2.58
CA LEU A 9 3.70 10.11 -2.99
C LEU A 9 4.90 10.84 -2.37
N SER A 10 5.99 10.13 -2.10
CA SER A 10 7.23 10.73 -1.62
C SER A 10 7.79 11.76 -2.59
N ASP A 11 8.41 12.78 -2.01
CA ASP A 11 9.05 13.93 -2.64
C ASP A 11 10.56 13.72 -2.93
N ASP A 12 11.11 12.58 -2.52
CA ASP A 12 12.49 12.10 -2.76
C ASP A 12 12.78 11.66 -4.21
N GLY A 13 11.85 11.89 -5.14
CA GLY A 13 11.97 11.47 -6.54
C GLY A 13 11.68 9.98 -6.77
N LEU A 14 11.61 9.14 -5.73
CA LEU A 14 11.28 7.72 -5.84
C LEU A 14 9.77 7.47 -5.97
N LYS A 15 8.93 8.47 -5.67
CA LYS A 15 7.47 8.41 -5.83
C LYS A 15 6.83 7.22 -5.11
N LYS A 16 7.32 6.88 -3.92
CA LYS A 16 6.74 5.83 -3.07
C LYS A 16 5.38 6.31 -2.57
N PRO A 17 4.31 5.50 -2.68
CA PRO A 17 3.04 5.86 -2.08
C PRO A 17 3.13 5.87 -0.55
N LEU A 18 2.38 6.76 0.09
CA LEU A 18 2.20 6.76 1.53
C LEU A 18 1.15 5.71 1.91
N TYR A 19 1.54 4.75 2.76
CA TYR A 19 0.67 3.74 3.33
C TYR A 19 1.19 3.29 4.70
N ASN A 20 0.30 2.72 5.51
CA ASN A 20 0.66 2.07 6.77
C ASN A 20 1.22 0.66 6.45
N PRO A 21 2.46 0.32 6.82
CA PRO A 21 3.04 -0.99 6.53
C PRO A 21 2.39 -2.16 7.28
N GLU A 22 1.61 -1.91 8.34
CA GLU A 22 0.94 -2.96 9.12
C GLU A 22 -0.44 -3.32 8.55
N THR A 23 -1.12 -2.38 7.87
CA THR A 23 -2.46 -2.59 7.29
C THR A 23 -2.47 -2.54 5.77
N MET A 24 -1.42 -1.99 5.18
CA MET A 24 -1.29 -1.62 3.76
C MET A 24 -2.28 -0.55 3.28
N GLU A 25 -2.99 0.11 4.19
CA GLU A 25 -3.92 1.19 3.85
C GLU A 25 -3.17 2.48 3.54
N THR A 26 -3.61 3.20 2.50
CA THR A 26 -3.04 4.50 2.13
C THR A 26 -3.55 5.62 3.03
N ASN A 27 -3.10 6.85 2.79
CA ASN A 27 -3.71 8.03 3.39
C ASN A 27 -5.18 8.27 2.97
N VAL A 28 -5.70 7.50 2.01
CA VAL A 28 -7.09 7.54 1.56
C VAL A 28 -7.82 6.36 2.19
N GLN A 29 -8.79 6.65 3.05
CA GLN A 29 -9.54 5.63 3.79
C GLN A 29 -10.21 4.63 2.84
N GLY A 30 -10.04 3.34 3.13
CA GLY A 30 -10.58 2.24 2.32
C GLY A 30 -9.79 1.93 1.04
N LEU A 31 -8.67 2.61 0.79
CA LEU A 31 -7.80 2.33 -0.35
C LEU A 31 -6.49 1.69 0.13
N PHE A 32 -6.24 0.47 -0.34
CA PHE A 32 -5.10 -0.37 0.06
C PHE A 32 -4.16 -0.64 -1.12
N LEU A 33 -2.89 -0.91 -0.82
CA LEU A 33 -1.86 -1.22 -1.82
C LEU A 33 -1.25 -2.60 -1.60
N ALA A 34 -1.02 -3.34 -2.68
CA ALA A 34 -0.33 -4.61 -2.64
C ALA A 34 0.59 -4.78 -3.83
N GLY A 35 1.77 -5.35 -3.58
CA GLY A 35 2.72 -5.74 -4.61
C GLY A 35 3.70 -4.62 -4.95
N VAL A 36 4.23 -4.67 -6.16
CA VAL A 36 5.33 -3.80 -6.62
C VAL A 36 5.01 -2.30 -6.55
N VAL A 37 3.72 -1.95 -6.63
CA VAL A 37 3.24 -0.56 -6.54
C VAL A 37 3.67 0.13 -5.25
N CYS A 38 3.83 -0.62 -4.15
CA CYS A 38 4.29 -0.13 -2.84
C CYS A 38 5.71 0.44 -2.86
N GLY A 39 6.50 0.16 -3.92
CA GLY A 39 7.89 0.60 -4.07
C GLY A 39 8.07 1.90 -4.87
N GLY A 40 7.02 2.42 -5.51
CA GLY A 40 7.17 3.55 -6.44
C GLY A 40 8.14 3.20 -7.58
N LEU A 41 9.20 3.99 -7.74
CA LEU A 41 10.27 3.79 -8.72
C LEU A 41 11.41 2.89 -8.20
N GLU A 42 11.38 2.43 -6.95
CA GLU A 42 12.31 1.41 -6.43
C GLU A 42 11.87 0.01 -6.89
N THR A 43 12.21 -0.33 -8.13
CA THR A 43 11.73 -1.55 -8.81
C THR A 43 12.28 -2.87 -8.27
N HIS A 44 13.30 -2.83 -7.41
CA HIS A 44 14.01 -4.01 -6.90
C HIS A 44 13.66 -4.35 -5.43
N LYS A 45 12.67 -3.68 -4.86
CA LYS A 45 12.28 -3.86 -3.45
C LYS A 45 11.24 -4.95 -3.25
N TRP A 46 10.26 -5.00 -4.15
CA TRP A 46 9.11 -5.88 -4.03
C TRP A 46 9.12 -6.95 -5.12
N PHE A 47 8.98 -8.19 -4.70
CA PHE A 47 8.89 -9.39 -5.51
C PHE A 47 7.65 -10.17 -5.09
N ILE A 48 7.21 -11.11 -5.91
CA ILE A 48 6.02 -11.93 -5.62
C ILE A 48 6.16 -12.62 -4.25
N GLU A 49 7.37 -13.09 -3.94
CA GLU A 49 7.67 -13.83 -2.73
C GLU A 49 7.56 -12.99 -1.46
N ASN A 50 8.02 -11.74 -1.48
CA ASN A 50 8.02 -10.89 -0.30
C ASN A 50 6.76 -10.00 -0.21
N SER A 51 6.02 -9.83 -1.30
CA SER A 51 4.82 -9.00 -1.32
C SER A 51 3.53 -9.77 -1.08
N ARG A 52 3.56 -11.11 -1.06
CA ARG A 52 2.34 -11.92 -0.83
C ARG A 52 1.69 -11.64 0.52
N VAL A 53 2.50 -11.28 1.51
CA VAL A 53 2.05 -10.97 2.88
C VAL A 53 1.08 -9.78 2.93
N HIS A 54 1.14 -8.88 1.96
CA HIS A 54 0.23 -7.73 1.88
C HIS A 54 -1.24 -8.17 1.84
N ALA A 55 -1.55 -9.31 1.20
CA ALA A 55 -2.93 -9.80 1.12
C ALA A 55 -3.48 -10.13 2.52
N ASP A 56 -2.69 -10.82 3.34
CA ASP A 56 -3.10 -11.21 4.70
C ASP A 56 -3.31 -9.96 5.58
N LEU A 57 -2.43 -8.96 5.46
CA LEU A 57 -2.54 -7.69 6.19
C LEU A 57 -3.80 -6.90 5.79
N ILE A 58 -4.10 -6.82 4.49
CA ILE A 58 -5.28 -6.12 3.97
C ILE A 58 -6.56 -6.81 4.43
N ILE A 59 -6.63 -8.15 4.33
CA ILE A 59 -7.79 -8.91 4.78
C ILE A 59 -8.03 -8.73 6.28
N ALA A 60 -6.96 -8.77 7.09
CA ALA A 60 -7.05 -8.52 8.53
C ALA A 60 -7.57 -7.12 8.83
N ALA A 61 -7.04 -6.09 8.15
CA ALA A 61 -7.48 -4.70 8.31
C ALA A 61 -8.97 -4.55 7.97
N ILE A 62 -9.41 -5.03 6.79
CA ILE A 62 -10.81 -4.95 6.36
C ILE A 62 -11.75 -5.68 7.34
N SER A 63 -11.34 -6.85 7.83
CA SER A 63 -12.13 -7.64 8.77
C SER A 63 -12.28 -6.95 10.13
N SER A 64 -11.23 -6.28 10.61
CA SER A 64 -11.29 -5.51 11.86
C SER A 64 -12.23 -4.31 11.78
N HIS A 65 -12.39 -3.68 10.60
CA HIS A 65 -13.32 -2.56 10.39
C HIS A 65 -14.80 -2.98 10.29
N HIS A 66 -15.10 -4.27 10.12
CA HIS A 66 -16.48 -4.80 10.03
C HIS A 66 -17.03 -5.30 11.38
N SER A 67 -16.37 -4.98 12.49
CA SER A 67 -16.83 -5.36 13.85
C SER A 67 -17.70 -4.29 14.51
N ASP A 68 -18.16 -3.29 13.77
CA ASP A 68 -19.12 -2.25 14.18
C ASP A 68 -20.52 -2.48 13.59
#